data_AF-A0AB39SCY5-F1
#
_entry.id   AF-A0AB39SCY5-F1
#
_cell.length_a   1.000
_cell.length_b   1.000
_cell.length_c   1.000
_cell.angle_alpha   90.00
_cell.angle_beta   90.00
_cell.angle_gamma   90.00
#
_symmetry.space_group_name_H-M   'P 1'
#
loop_
_entity.id
_entity.type
_entity.pdbx_description
1 polymer ?
#
loop_
_entity_poly.entity_id
_entity_poly.type
_entity_poly.pdbx_seq_one_letter_code
_entity_poly.pdbx_strand_id
1 'polypeptide(L)'
;MVIGDTDTPDDYDRACEVDGLAGVIAMSEGSVPGALVLADQPAPSCYLPERRTFLRWSAAHAESDLLAAAEAVLADPATEWEECGTWTTDGQAVLMDSAEAGADPGAEYPHGGGLPEQTPVPVPPGRWTVRAVHTRGDEHTWVGLVQLLPADAWSNGPGR
;
A
#
# COMPACT_ATOMS: atom_id res chain seq x y z
N MET A 1 -29.67 7.15 -13.93
CA MET A 1 -30.21 5.87 -13.46
C MET A 1 -29.65 4.75 -14.33
N VAL A 2 -28.57 4.14 -13.84
CA VAL A 2 -28.33 2.70 -13.80
C VAL A 2 -27.74 2.50 -12.41
N ILE A 3 -28.53 2.00 -11.46
CA ILE A 3 -27.98 1.50 -10.20
C ILE A 3 -27.61 0.06 -10.55
N GLY A 4 -26.31 -0.17 -10.78
CA GLY A 4 -25.77 -1.50 -10.95
C GLY A 4 -25.82 -2.19 -9.60
N ASP A 5 -26.94 -2.86 -9.32
CA ASP A 5 -27.05 -3.85 -8.26
C ASP A 5 -26.31 -5.11 -8.71
N THR A 6 -24.99 -5.08 -8.58
CA THR A 6 -24.20 -6.30 -8.51
C THR A 6 -23.85 -6.47 -7.04
N ASP A 7 -24.44 -7.48 -6.39
CA ASP A 7 -24.16 -7.91 -5.00
C ASP A 7 -22.70 -8.40 -4.81
N THR A 8 -21.80 -8.04 -5.72
CA THR A 8 -20.38 -8.32 -5.70
C THR A 8 -19.66 -7.04 -5.26
N PRO A 9 -18.98 -7.05 -4.10
CA PRO A 9 -18.18 -5.93 -3.63
C PRO A 9 -17.18 -5.47 -4.70
N ASP A 10 -17.15 -4.17 -4.99
CA ASP A 10 -16.17 -3.61 -5.92
C ASP A 10 -14.76 -3.59 -5.29
N ASP A 11 -13.74 -3.09 -6.00
CA ASP A 11 -12.38 -3.03 -5.46
C ASP A 11 -12.28 -2.07 -4.25
N TYR A 12 -13.14 -1.04 -4.19
CA TYR A 12 -13.18 -0.10 -3.09
C TYR A 12 -13.81 -0.73 -1.84
N ASP A 13 -14.94 -1.43 -1.98
CA ASP A 13 -15.57 -2.17 -0.89
C ASP A 13 -14.57 -3.16 -0.27
N ARG A 14 -13.82 -3.90 -1.10
CA ARG A 14 -12.76 -4.81 -0.64
C ARG A 14 -11.60 -4.08 0.04
N ALA A 15 -11.24 -2.89 -0.41
CA ALA A 15 -10.21 -2.09 0.25
C ALA A 15 -10.68 -1.60 1.63
N CYS A 16 -11.95 -1.22 1.76
CA CYS A 16 -12.55 -0.81 3.04
C CYS A 16 -12.69 -1.95 4.06
N GLU A 17 -12.74 -3.21 3.61
CA GLU A 17 -12.73 -4.38 4.49
C GLU A 17 -11.34 -4.70 5.07
N VAL A 18 -10.28 -4.04 4.59
CA VAL A 18 -8.93 -4.21 5.14
C VAL A 18 -8.86 -3.51 6.49
N ASP A 19 -9.08 -4.30 7.54
CA ASP A 19 -8.75 -3.91 8.91
C ASP A 19 -7.25 -4.08 9.17
N GLY A 20 -6.59 -3.05 9.71
CA GLY A 20 -5.20 -3.14 10.17
C GLY A 20 -4.23 -2.20 9.46
N LEU A 21 -2.94 -2.52 9.52
CA LEU A 21 -1.87 -1.61 9.09
C LEU A 21 -1.56 -1.69 7.59
N ALA A 22 -1.87 -2.82 6.95
CA ALA A 22 -1.87 -3.02 5.51
C ALA A 22 -2.60 -4.31 5.15
N GLY A 23 -3.06 -4.42 3.90
CA GLY A 23 -3.67 -5.65 3.39
C GLY A 23 -3.52 -5.79 1.89
N VAL A 24 -3.52 -7.02 1.40
CA VAL A 24 -3.43 -7.32 -0.03
C VAL A 24 -4.79 -7.83 -0.51
N ILE A 25 -5.36 -7.14 -1.50
CA ILE A 25 -6.61 -7.54 -2.14
C ILE A 25 -6.34 -8.00 -3.58
N ALA A 26 -7.03 -9.06 -4.01
CA ALA A 26 -7.03 -9.44 -5.42
C ALA A 26 -7.80 -8.39 -6.22
N MET A 27 -7.38 -8.07 -7.44
CA MET A 27 -8.11 -7.16 -8.35
C MET A 27 -8.99 -8.00 -9.27
N SER A 28 -10.32 -7.98 -9.11
CA SER A 28 -11.27 -8.89 -9.81
C SER A 28 -10.90 -10.39 -9.73
N GLU A 29 -11.74 -11.31 -10.21
CA GLU A 29 -11.50 -12.75 -10.00
C GLU A 29 -10.20 -13.25 -10.68
N GLY A 30 -9.16 -13.48 -9.87
CA GLY A 30 -7.96 -14.21 -10.25
C GLY A 30 -6.86 -13.40 -10.95
N SER A 31 -6.98 -12.08 -11.07
CA SER A 31 -5.96 -11.28 -11.77
C SER A 31 -4.80 -10.88 -10.85
N VAL A 32 -3.59 -11.00 -11.40
CA VAL A 32 -2.34 -10.42 -10.90
C VAL A 32 -1.99 -9.29 -11.88
N PRO A 33 -1.60 -8.09 -11.40
CA PRO A 33 -1.25 -7.74 -10.02
C PRO A 33 -2.46 -7.48 -9.11
N GLY A 34 -2.32 -7.79 -7.82
CA GLY A 34 -3.27 -7.39 -6.78
C GLY A 34 -3.01 -5.96 -6.29
N ALA A 35 -3.93 -5.37 -5.53
CA ALA A 35 -3.70 -4.08 -4.86
C ALA A 35 -3.18 -4.27 -3.44
N LEU A 36 -2.30 -3.36 -3.02
CA LEU A 36 -1.84 -3.22 -1.64
C LEU A 36 -2.54 -2.01 -1.02
N VAL A 37 -3.33 -2.26 0.02
CA VAL A 37 -4.05 -1.24 0.79
C VAL A 37 -3.19 -0.79 1.95
N LEU A 38 -3.04 0.53 2.11
CA LEU A 38 -2.21 1.16 3.15
C LEU A 38 -3.08 1.60 4.33
N ALA A 39 -3.40 0.62 5.18
CA ALA A 39 -4.28 0.72 6.35
C ALA A 39 -5.72 1.17 6.08
N ASP A 40 -6.52 1.19 7.14
CA ASP A 40 -7.95 1.50 7.15
C ASP A 40 -8.27 3.01 7.17
N GLN A 41 -7.39 3.83 7.74
CA GLN A 41 -7.56 5.28 7.82
C GLN A 41 -6.72 6.03 6.77
N PRO A 42 -7.25 7.09 6.13
CA PRO A 42 -6.48 7.88 5.17
C PRO A 42 -5.32 8.62 5.84
N ALA A 43 -4.16 8.65 5.19
CA ALA A 43 -2.99 9.41 5.63
C ALA A 43 -2.08 9.78 4.46
N PRO A 44 -1.44 10.97 4.48
CA PRO A 44 -0.38 11.31 3.52
C PRO A 44 0.69 10.21 3.52
N SER A 45 1.02 9.72 2.33
CA SER A 45 1.90 8.57 2.17
C SER A 45 2.91 8.81 1.06
N CYS A 46 4.14 8.34 1.25
CA CYS A 46 5.18 8.34 0.23
C CYS A 46 5.92 7.00 0.20
N TYR A 47 6.66 6.74 -0.87
CA TYR A 47 7.48 5.54 -1.00
C TYR A 47 8.96 5.90 -0.90
N LEU A 48 9.70 5.09 -0.14
CA LEU A 48 11.15 5.17 0.06
C LEU A 48 11.82 4.02 -0.73
N PRO A 49 12.33 4.26 -1.95
CA PRO A 49 12.82 3.20 -2.83
C PRO A 49 13.98 2.38 -2.23
N GLU A 50 14.91 3.05 -1.55
CA GLU A 50 16.11 2.43 -0.95
C GLU A 50 15.76 1.49 0.20
N ARG A 51 14.58 1.65 0.79
CA ARG A 51 14.05 0.82 1.89
C ARG A 51 12.92 -0.10 1.44
N ARG A 52 12.43 0.06 0.20
CA ARG A 52 11.20 -0.56 -0.32
C ARG A 52 10.05 -0.46 0.68
N THR A 53 9.84 0.74 1.21
CA THR A 53 8.92 0.98 2.32
C THR A 53 8.01 2.14 1.98
N PHE A 54 6.71 1.98 2.21
CA PHE A 54 5.76 3.08 2.25
C PHE A 54 5.80 3.71 3.64
N LEU A 55 6.03 5.01 3.69
CA LEU A 55 5.98 5.82 4.89
C LEU A 55 4.64 6.57 4.92
N ARG A 56 3.90 6.39 6.02
CA ARG A 56 2.61 7.01 6.27
C ARG A 56 2.76 8.02 7.40
N TRP A 57 2.33 9.26 7.15
CA TRP A 57 2.37 10.33 8.13
C TRP A 57 1.19 10.21 9.08
N SER A 58 1.44 9.73 10.31
CA SER A 58 0.41 9.67 11.36
C SER A 58 0.45 10.92 12.25
N ALA A 59 1.63 11.31 12.74
CA ALA A 59 1.85 12.58 13.44
C ALA A 59 3.33 12.98 13.36
N ALA A 60 3.62 14.25 13.08
CA ALA A 60 4.95 14.83 13.16
C ALA A 60 4.84 16.35 12.99
N HIS A 61 5.84 17.10 13.47
CA HIS A 61 5.91 18.54 13.24
C HIS A 61 6.58 18.91 11.91
N ALA A 62 7.44 18.02 11.39
CA ALA A 62 8.13 18.20 10.12
C ALA A 62 8.41 16.85 9.42
N GLU A 63 8.60 16.90 8.10
CA GLU A 63 8.98 15.74 7.27
C GLU A 63 10.30 15.10 7.73
N SER A 64 11.27 15.91 8.18
CA SER A 64 12.56 15.43 8.66
C SER A 64 12.43 14.53 9.88
N ASP A 65 11.49 14.85 10.78
CA ASP A 65 11.27 14.09 12.01
C ASP A 65 10.61 12.75 11.67
N LEU A 66 9.66 12.77 10.73
CA LEU A 66 9.00 11.58 10.19
C LEU A 66 10.02 10.61 9.55
N LEU A 67 10.94 11.14 8.73
CA LEU A 67 11.99 10.34 8.08
C LEU A 67 13.00 9.79 9.10
N ALA A 68 13.41 10.59 10.08
CA ALA A 68 14.33 10.14 11.13
C ALA A 68 13.71 9.02 11.97
N ALA A 69 12.44 9.14 12.33
CA ALA A 69 11.68 8.09 13.02
C ALA A 69 11.58 6.82 12.17
N ALA A 70 11.28 6.95 10.88
CA ALA A 70 11.21 5.81 9.96
C ALA A 70 12.54 5.05 9.90
N GLU A 71 13.67 5.76 9.75
CA GLU A 71 15.00 5.16 9.71
C GLU A 71 15.36 4.47 11.03
N ALA A 72 15.01 5.07 12.18
CA ALA A 72 15.24 4.46 13.48
C ALA A 72 14.48 3.13 13.63
N VAL A 73 13.20 3.10 13.27
CA VAL A 73 12.35 1.90 13.34
C VAL A 73 12.84 0.80 12.40
N LEU A 74 13.29 1.17 11.20
CA LEU A 74 13.84 0.21 10.22
C LEU A 74 15.20 -0.36 10.64
N ALA A 75 15.99 0.40 11.39
CA ALA A 75 17.29 -0.02 11.89
C ALA A 75 17.21 -0.84 13.19
N ASP A 76 16.11 -0.75 13.93
CA ASP A 76 15.92 -1.47 15.18
C ASP A 76 15.48 -2.94 14.92
N PRO A 77 16.32 -3.94 15.24
CA PRO A 77 15.95 -5.35 15.10
C PRO A 77 14.86 -5.80 16.09
N ALA A 78 14.57 -5.02 17.12
CA ALA A 78 13.52 -5.30 18.09
C ALA A 78 12.13 -4.79 17.66
N THR A 79 12.04 -4.06 16.54
CA THR A 79 10.75 -3.63 16.01
C THR A 79 9.84 -4.83 15.75
N GLU A 80 8.68 -4.83 16.39
CA GLU A 80 7.65 -5.84 16.18
C GLU A 80 6.84 -5.48 14.94
N TRP A 81 6.95 -6.31 13.90
CA TRP A 81 6.24 -6.13 12.64
C TRP A 81 5.04 -7.06 12.55
N GLU A 82 3.92 -6.53 12.07
CA GLU A 82 2.75 -7.32 11.67
C GLU A 82 2.97 -7.90 10.26
N GLU A 83 2.62 -9.17 10.05
CA GLU A 83 2.63 -9.78 8.72
C GLU A 83 1.32 -9.49 7.99
N CYS A 84 1.39 -8.78 6.86
CA CYS A 84 0.22 -8.28 6.13
C CYS A 84 -0.02 -9.04 4.82
N GLY A 85 0.53 -10.25 4.70
CA GLY A 85 0.37 -11.12 3.54
C GLY A 85 1.45 -10.99 2.47
N THR A 86 1.11 -11.38 1.25
CA THR A 86 2.04 -11.41 0.12
C THR A 86 1.47 -10.70 -1.09
N TRP A 87 2.17 -9.67 -1.55
CA TRP A 87 1.79 -8.86 -2.69
C TRP A 87 2.58 -9.23 -3.93
N THR A 88 1.90 -9.40 -5.07
CA THR A 88 2.54 -9.65 -6.36
C THR A 88 2.28 -8.47 -7.29
N THR A 89 3.34 -7.89 -7.85
CA THR A 89 3.28 -6.75 -8.78
C THR A 89 4.13 -7.01 -10.01
N ASP A 90 3.77 -6.39 -11.13
CA ASP A 90 4.51 -6.33 -12.40
C ASP A 90 5.47 -5.12 -12.47
N GLY A 91 5.51 -4.31 -11.42
CA GLY A 91 6.53 -3.31 -11.16
C GLY A 91 6.24 -1.89 -11.66
N GLN A 92 5.03 -1.61 -12.13
CA GLN A 92 4.56 -0.25 -12.39
C GLN A 92 3.40 0.10 -11.46
N ALA A 93 3.60 -0.10 -10.15
CA ALA A 93 2.59 0.23 -9.18
C ALA A 93 2.29 1.74 -9.17
N VAL A 94 1.04 2.08 -8.92
CA VAL A 94 0.59 3.47 -8.74
C VAL A 94 0.06 3.60 -7.32
N LEU A 95 0.54 4.61 -6.60
CA LEU A 95 -0.05 5.05 -5.35
C LEU A 95 -1.14 6.07 -5.68
N MET A 96 -2.35 5.82 -5.21
CA MET A 96 -3.50 6.67 -5.40
C MET A 96 -4.42 6.58 -4.18
N ASP A 97 -5.30 7.57 -4.01
CA ASP A 97 -6.38 7.48 -3.03
C ASP A 97 -7.42 6.44 -3.53
N SER A 98 -7.87 5.55 -2.64
CA SER A 98 -8.86 4.53 -3.01
C SER A 98 -10.25 5.12 -3.20
N ALA A 99 -10.57 6.26 -2.57
CA ALA A 99 -11.84 6.95 -2.71
C ALA A 99 -12.05 7.60 -4.10
N GLU A 100 -11.06 7.46 -4.99
CA GLU A 100 -11.12 7.98 -6.34
C GLU A 100 -12.15 7.24 -7.20
N ALA A 101 -13.28 7.90 -7.42
CA ALA A 101 -14.38 7.36 -8.21
C ALA A 101 -14.01 7.29 -9.69
N GLY A 102 -13.87 6.08 -10.23
CA GLY A 102 -13.66 5.88 -11.67
C GLY A 102 -13.43 4.42 -12.05
N ALA A 103 -13.88 4.03 -13.23
CA ALA A 103 -13.57 2.71 -13.80
C ALA A 103 -12.13 2.64 -14.37
N ASP A 104 -11.50 3.80 -14.55
CA ASP A 104 -10.15 3.97 -15.08
C ASP A 104 -9.49 5.14 -14.35
N PRO A 105 -8.37 4.94 -13.65
CA PRO A 105 -7.64 6.05 -13.02
C PRO A 105 -7.06 7.03 -14.06
N GLY A 106 -6.95 6.65 -15.34
CA GLY A 106 -6.60 7.55 -16.45
C GLY A 106 -7.74 8.42 -16.98
N ALA A 107 -8.97 8.28 -16.45
CA ALA A 107 -10.12 9.05 -16.87
C ALA A 107 -10.36 10.30 -16.00
N GLU A 108 -10.80 11.39 -16.61
CA GLU A 108 -11.23 12.58 -15.87
C GLU A 108 -12.51 12.31 -15.09
N TYR A 109 -12.69 12.99 -13.95
CA TYR A 109 -13.92 12.87 -13.18
C TYR A 109 -15.16 13.20 -14.00
N PRO A 110 -16.27 12.43 -13.84
CA PRO A 110 -17.53 12.66 -14.56
C PRO A 110 -18.13 14.07 -14.37
N HIS A 111 -17.72 14.79 -13.33
CA HIS A 111 -18.24 16.10 -12.96
C HIS A 111 -17.23 17.24 -13.15
N GLY A 112 -16.09 16.96 -13.80
CA GLY A 112 -14.94 17.88 -13.85
C GLY A 112 -14.16 17.90 -12.53
N GLY A 113 -12.90 18.32 -12.58
CA GLY A 113 -11.99 18.30 -11.42
C GLY A 113 -10.56 17.89 -11.75
N GLY A 114 -10.33 17.40 -12.97
CA GLY A 114 -9.02 16.90 -13.42
C GLY A 114 -8.95 15.38 -13.38
N LEU A 115 -7.72 14.86 -13.44
CA LEU A 115 -7.42 13.44 -13.23
C LEU A 115 -7.23 13.17 -11.74
N PRO A 116 -7.55 11.96 -11.25
CA PRO A 116 -7.29 11.58 -9.87
C PRO A 116 -5.81 11.63 -9.54
N GLU A 117 -5.47 12.03 -8.31
CA GLU A 117 -4.08 12.15 -7.88
C GLU A 117 -3.41 10.77 -7.85
N GLN A 118 -2.34 10.65 -8.62
CA GLN A 118 -1.60 9.40 -8.80
C GLN A 118 -0.11 9.67 -8.78
N THR A 119 0.62 8.84 -8.05
CA THR A 119 2.08 8.87 -8.01
C THR A 119 2.64 7.51 -8.41
N PRO A 120 3.44 7.43 -9.49
CA PRO A 120 4.13 6.19 -9.85
C PRO A 120 5.08 5.74 -8.73
N VAL A 121 5.05 4.46 -8.40
CA VAL A 121 5.91 3.86 -7.40
C VAL A 121 6.86 2.88 -8.09
N PRO A 122 8.19 3.11 -8.04
CA PRO A 122 9.17 2.25 -8.72
C PRO A 122 9.44 0.97 -7.91
N VAL A 123 8.39 0.17 -7.67
CA VAL A 123 8.54 -1.17 -7.10
C VAL A 123 9.00 -2.11 -8.21
N PRO A 124 10.02 -2.95 -8.03
CA PRO A 124 10.37 -3.93 -9.04
C PRO A 124 9.27 -5.00 -9.21
N PRO A 125 9.11 -5.59 -10.41
CA PRO A 125 8.25 -6.75 -10.59
C PRO A 125 8.69 -7.88 -9.65
N GLY A 126 7.72 -8.54 -9.02
CA GLY A 126 8.01 -9.66 -8.14
C GLY A 126 6.93 -9.94 -7.10
N ARG A 127 7.27 -10.87 -6.22
CA ARG A 127 6.46 -11.28 -5.08
C ARG A 127 7.12 -10.77 -3.80
N TRP A 128 6.33 -10.08 -2.98
CA TRP A 128 6.78 -9.33 -1.82
C TRP A 128 6.02 -9.78 -0.60
N THR A 129 6.73 -10.25 0.43
CA THR A 129 6.14 -10.34 1.76
C THR A 129 5.95 -8.93 2.29
N VAL A 130 4.72 -8.61 2.68
CA VAL A 130 4.35 -7.30 3.21
C VAL A 130 4.36 -7.41 4.73
N ARG A 131 5.04 -6.48 5.38
CA ARG A 131 4.96 -6.32 6.82
C ARG A 131 4.73 -4.86 7.18
N ALA A 132 4.02 -4.60 8.26
CA ALA A 132 3.71 -3.24 8.67
C ALA A 132 3.93 -3.00 10.16
N VAL A 133 4.16 -1.74 10.52
CA VAL A 133 4.21 -1.28 11.90
C VAL A 133 3.68 0.14 11.98
N HIS A 134 2.93 0.44 13.03
CA HIS A 134 2.57 1.80 13.40
C HIS A 134 3.10 2.04 14.80
N THR A 135 4.07 2.93 14.91
CA THR A 135 4.79 3.12 16.16
C THR A 135 5.21 4.56 16.36
N ARG A 136 5.60 4.84 17.59
CA ARG A 136 6.06 6.14 18.04
C ARG A 136 7.56 6.25 17.82
N GLY A 137 7.98 7.25 17.06
CA GLY A 137 9.39 7.63 16.94
C GLY A 137 9.86 8.41 18.17
N ASP A 138 9.06 9.39 18.60
CA ASP A 138 9.27 10.21 19.80
C ASP A 138 7.94 10.69 20.39
N GLU A 139 7.98 11.57 21.40
CA GLU A 139 6.78 12.08 22.05
C GLU A 139 5.75 12.76 21.13
N HIS A 140 6.14 13.29 19.97
CA HIS A 140 5.24 13.98 19.03
C HIS A 140 5.17 13.31 17.65
N THR A 141 6.03 12.32 17.40
CA THR A 141 6.18 11.67 16.10
C THR A 141 5.65 10.24 16.11
N TRP A 142 4.65 9.97 15.26
CA TRP A 142 4.08 8.66 15.00
C TRP A 142 4.17 8.37 13.51
N VAL A 143 4.69 7.19 13.19
CA VAL A 143 4.94 6.75 11.82
C VAL A 143 4.25 5.42 11.57
N GLY A 144 3.60 5.32 10.40
CA GLY A 144 3.21 4.04 9.83
C GLY A 144 4.22 3.62 8.76
N LEU A 145 4.74 2.40 8.84
CA LEU A 145 5.62 1.84 7.83
C LEU A 145 4.99 0.58 7.26
N VAL A 146 4.98 0.45 5.93
CA VAL A 146 4.64 -0.79 5.23
C VAL A 146 5.84 -1.18 4.38
N GLN A 147 6.56 -2.22 4.77
CA GLN A 147 7.79 -2.64 4.12
C GLN A 147 7.58 -3.87 3.23
N LEU A 148 8.22 -3.83 2.06
CA LEU A 148 8.27 -4.92 1.11
C LEU A 148 9.59 -5.68 1.25
N LEU A 149 9.48 -6.94 1.64
CA LEU A 149 10.59 -7.89 1.65
C LEU A 149 10.43 -8.83 0.46
N PRO A 150 11.51 -9.21 -0.24
CA PRO A 150 11.42 -10.27 -1.24
C PRO A 150 10.78 -11.49 -0.58
N ALA A 151 9.65 -11.95 -1.09
CA ALA A 151 9.19 -13.28 -0.74
C ALA A 151 10.26 -14.25 -1.26
N ASP A 152 10.64 -15.25 -0.48
CA ASP A 152 11.59 -16.28 -0.92
C ASP A 152 11.25 -16.71 -2.35
N ALA A 153 12.29 -16.83 -3.18
CA ALA A 153 12.15 -17.21 -4.57
C ALA A 153 11.24 -18.45 -4.64
N TRP A 154 10.16 -18.34 -5.40
CA TRP A 154 9.42 -19.50 -5.86
C TRP A 154 10.46 -20.48 -6.40
N SER A 155 10.73 -21.54 -5.65
CA SER A 155 11.61 -22.60 -6.10
C SER A 155 10.90 -23.23 -7.28
N ASN A 156 11.42 -23.00 -8.48
CA ASN A 156 11.06 -23.82 -9.63
C ASN A 156 11.30 -25.29 -9.26
N GLY A 157 10.21 -26.01 -9.05
CA GLY A 157 10.19 -27.46 -9.03
C GLY A 157 8.97 -27.95 -9.79
N PRO A 158 9.13 -28.24 -11.09
CA PRO A 158 8.86 -29.59 -11.51
C PRO A 158 10.18 -30.18 -12.02
N GLY A 159 10.80 -31.00 -11.18
CA GLY A 159 11.84 -31.91 -11.62
C GLY A 159 11.21 -33.04 -12.44
N ARG A 160 11.41 -32.97 -13.76
CA ARG A 160 11.61 -34.06 -14.73
C ARG A 160 10.64 -35.25 -14.72
#